data_AF-A0A8T7LCM6-F1
#
_entry.id   AF-A0A8T7LCM6-F1
#
_cell.length_a   1.000
_cell.length_b   1.000
_cell.length_c   1.000
_cell.angle_alpha   90.00
_cell.angle_beta   90.00
_cell.angle_gamma   90.00
#
_symmetry.space_group_name_H-M   'P 1'
#
loop_
_entity.id
_entity.type
_entity.pdbx_description
1 polymer ?
#
loop_
_entity_poly.entity_id
_entity_poly.type
_entity_poly.pdbx_seq_one_letter_code
_entity_poly.pdbx_strand_id
1 'polypeptide(L)'
;MNTSIAITLATQAAELTDLTTRFQARYSRLSRLSPDTPVDAHRLAHAIFEKQRDIALVLDVEALIEPQPRWPWWKHQLTLDLAAVSDLAREINHLITCCAYSEAVGSSDLSPAIRSSQAAIAGMLHPDARAAALQRQYQRRAAGSLLSWN
;
A
#
# COMPACT_ATOMS: atom_id res chain seq x y z
N MET A 1 -5.23 -7.88 11.50
CA MET A 1 -3.75 -7.81 11.35
C MET A 1 -3.03 -7.79 12.69
N ASN A 2 -1.83 -8.40 12.79
CA ASN A 2 -0.95 -8.40 13.98
C ASN A 2 0.27 -7.46 13.80
N THR A 3 1.04 -7.21 14.87
CA THR A 3 2.18 -6.28 14.87
C THR A 3 3.27 -6.71 13.90
N SER A 4 3.57 -8.02 13.80
CA SER A 4 4.58 -8.53 12.87
C SER A 4 4.25 -8.23 11.41
N ILE A 5 2.98 -8.35 11.03
CA ILE A 5 2.52 -8.02 9.67
C ILE A 5 2.58 -6.50 9.44
N ALA A 6 2.20 -5.70 10.45
CA ALA A 6 2.31 -4.24 10.36
C ALA A 6 3.77 -3.76 10.21
N ILE A 7 4.73 -4.43 10.85
CA ILE A 7 6.17 -4.17 10.64
C ILE A 7 6.59 -4.49 9.21
N THR A 8 6.02 -5.54 8.60
CA THR A 8 6.29 -5.86 7.19
C THR A 8 5.85 -4.72 6.27
N LEU A 9 4.72 -4.05 6.56
CA LEU A 9 4.29 -2.86 5.83
C LEU A 9 5.31 -1.71 5.96
N ALA A 10 5.92 -1.51 7.14
CA ALA A 10 6.93 -0.46 7.31
C ALA A 10 8.16 -0.69 6.44
N THR A 11 8.63 -1.94 6.33
CA THR A 11 9.72 -2.31 5.41
C THR A 11 9.34 -2.00 3.96
N GLN A 12 8.13 -2.37 3.53
CA GLN A 12 7.66 -2.06 2.18
C GLN A 12 7.53 -0.55 1.92
N ALA A 13 7.13 0.23 2.92
CA ALA A 13 7.06 1.69 2.81
C ALA A 13 8.46 2.33 2.72
N ALA A 14 9.46 1.79 3.41
CA ALA A 14 10.85 2.22 3.28
C ALA A 14 11.38 1.96 1.86
N GLU A 15 11.11 0.78 1.29
CA GLU A 15 11.44 0.46 -0.11
C GLU A 15 10.74 1.40 -1.09
N LEU A 16 9.46 1.70 -0.86
CA LEU A 16 8.71 2.67 -1.68
C LEU A 16 9.28 4.08 -1.58
N THR A 17 9.78 4.46 -0.40
CA THR A 17 10.48 5.74 -0.16
C THR A 17 11.78 5.81 -0.96
N ASP A 18 12.59 4.75 -0.97
CA ASP A 18 13.81 4.69 -1.78
C ASP A 18 13.50 4.84 -3.28
N LEU A 19 12.56 4.05 -3.79
CA LEU A 19 12.16 4.08 -5.21
C LEU A 19 11.68 5.47 -5.62
N THR A 20 10.81 6.08 -4.80
CA THR A 20 10.27 7.42 -5.06
C THR A 20 11.36 8.49 -4.98
N THR A 21 12.26 8.41 -4.00
CA THR A 21 13.39 9.33 -3.84
C THR A 21 14.30 9.28 -5.07
N ARG A 22 14.66 8.07 -5.51
CA ARG A 22 15.51 7.88 -6.70
C ARG A 22 14.86 8.40 -7.97
N PHE A 23 13.56 8.19 -8.14
CA PHE A 23 12.81 8.75 -9.27
C PHE A 23 12.87 10.29 -9.25
N GLN A 24 12.51 10.91 -8.12
CA GLN A 24 12.45 12.37 -8.03
C GLN A 24 13.83 13.05 -8.11
N ALA A 25 14.87 12.44 -7.54
CA ALA A 25 16.23 12.94 -7.62
C ALA A 25 16.74 12.98 -9.06
N ARG A 26 16.31 12.02 -9.90
CA ARG A 26 16.76 11.93 -11.29
C ARG A 26 15.89 12.68 -12.28
N TYR A 27 14.58 12.71 -12.05
CA TYR A 27 13.60 13.19 -13.03
C TYR A 27 12.80 14.41 -12.58
N SER A 28 12.99 14.92 -11.35
CA SER A 28 12.13 15.92 -10.70
C SER A 28 10.76 15.38 -10.32
N ARG A 29 10.19 15.98 -9.26
CA ARG A 29 8.82 15.73 -8.78
C ARG A 29 7.74 16.07 -9.83
N LEU A 30 8.05 16.99 -10.75
CA LEU A 30 7.09 17.46 -11.76
C LEU A 30 7.18 16.70 -13.09
N SER A 31 7.99 15.63 -13.15
CA SER A 31 8.12 14.84 -14.36
C SER A 31 6.81 14.20 -14.80
N ARG A 32 6.59 14.21 -16.12
CA ARG A 32 5.47 13.51 -16.77
C ARG A 32 6.04 12.41 -17.64
N LEU A 33 5.53 11.20 -17.48
CA LEU A 33 5.89 10.09 -18.36
C LEU A 33 5.21 10.31 -19.72
N SER A 34 6.02 10.27 -20.77
CA SER A 34 5.64 10.36 -22.18
C SER A 34 6.32 9.22 -22.97
N PRO A 35 5.95 8.99 -24.24
CA PRO A 35 6.64 8.02 -25.09
C PRO A 35 8.15 8.28 -25.23
N ASP A 36 8.57 9.55 -25.18
CA ASP A 36 9.97 9.97 -25.27
C ASP A 36 10.73 9.93 -23.93
N THR A 37 10.04 9.61 -22.83
CA THR A 37 10.65 9.52 -21.51
C THR A 37 11.66 8.37 -21.46
N PRO A 38 12.84 8.56 -20.83
CA PRO A 38 13.83 7.50 -20.70
C PRO A 38 13.25 6.19 -20.14
N VAL A 39 13.64 5.07 -20.73
CA VAL A 39 13.16 3.71 -20.38
C VAL A 39 13.30 3.42 -18.88
N ASP A 40 14.36 3.92 -18.27
CA ASP A 40 14.63 3.70 -16.85
C ASP A 40 13.72 4.52 -15.92
N ALA A 41 13.19 5.66 -16.36
CA ALA A 41 12.14 6.39 -15.63
C ALA A 41 10.83 5.59 -15.63
N HIS A 42 10.44 5.02 -16.79
CA HIS A 42 9.30 4.09 -16.87
C HIS A 42 9.48 2.89 -15.95
N ARG A 43 10.68 2.31 -15.92
CA ARG A 43 11.02 1.20 -15.02
C ARG A 43 10.87 1.57 -13.55
N LEU A 44 11.34 2.74 -13.14
CA LEU A 44 11.19 3.21 -11.75
C LEU A 44 9.73 3.49 -11.40
N ALA A 45 8.98 4.14 -12.29
CA ALA A 45 7.54 4.37 -12.07
C ALA A 45 6.76 3.06 -11.94
N HIS A 46 7.07 2.07 -12.78
CA HIS A 46 6.49 0.73 -12.67
C HIS A 46 6.88 0.06 -11.33
N ALA A 47 8.14 0.15 -10.90
CA ALA A 47 8.55 -0.38 -9.60
C ALA A 47 7.82 0.27 -8.42
N ILE A 48 7.59 1.59 -8.48
CA ILE A 48 6.78 2.34 -7.50
C ILE A 48 5.34 1.80 -7.46
N PHE A 49 4.75 1.54 -8.63
CA PHE A 49 3.41 0.96 -8.73
C PHE A 49 3.35 -0.46 -8.17
N GLU A 50 4.28 -1.32 -8.56
CA GLU A 50 4.36 -2.70 -8.06
C GLU A 50 4.53 -2.73 -6.54
N LYS A 51 5.33 -1.82 -5.97
CA LYS A 51 5.50 -1.73 -4.52
C LYS A 51 4.21 -1.30 -3.81
N GLN A 52 3.41 -0.41 -4.40
CA GLN A 52 2.08 -0.10 -3.87
C GLN A 52 1.14 -1.31 -3.90
N ARG A 53 1.23 -2.16 -4.94
CA ARG A 53 0.48 -3.41 -5.01
C ARG A 53 0.93 -4.39 -3.93
N ASP A 54 2.24 -4.49 -3.67
CA ASP A 54 2.78 -5.33 -2.60
C ASP A 54 2.26 -4.90 -1.22
N ILE A 55 2.18 -3.59 -0.97
CA ILE A 55 1.58 -3.01 0.24
C ILE A 55 0.09 -3.39 0.32
N ALA A 56 -0.66 -3.20 -0.77
CA ALA A 56 -2.08 -3.55 -0.81
C ALA A 56 -2.34 -5.04 -0.53
N LEU A 57 -1.47 -5.95 -0.98
CA LEU A 57 -1.61 -7.39 -0.76
C LEU A 57 -1.49 -7.82 0.70
N VAL A 58 -0.86 -6.99 1.54
CA VAL A 58 -0.68 -7.23 2.97
C VAL A 58 -1.89 -6.73 3.78
N LEU A 59 -2.66 -5.78 3.24
CA LEU A 59 -3.86 -5.26 3.90
C LEU A 59 -5.00 -6.29 3.93
N ASP A 60 -5.86 -6.15 4.94
CA ASP A 60 -7.08 -6.92 5.06
C ASP A 60 -8.03 -6.57 3.90
N VAL A 61 -8.75 -7.56 3.37
CA VAL A 61 -9.60 -7.43 2.16
C VAL A 61 -10.63 -6.31 2.32
N GLU A 62 -11.20 -6.20 3.50
CA GLU A 62 -12.23 -5.23 3.85
C GLU A 62 -11.73 -3.79 3.67
N ALA A 63 -10.46 -3.52 4.01
CA ALA A 63 -9.84 -2.21 3.80
C ALA A 63 -9.61 -1.87 2.33
N LEU A 64 -9.41 -2.89 1.47
CA LEU A 64 -9.28 -2.70 0.03
C LEU A 64 -10.64 -2.44 -0.66
N ILE A 65 -11.72 -3.02 -0.13
CA ILE A 65 -13.09 -2.82 -0.62
C ILE A 65 -13.60 -1.44 -0.20
N GLU A 66 -13.35 -1.04 1.05
CA GLU A 66 -13.81 0.22 1.63
C GLU A 66 -12.62 1.13 2.02
N PRO A 67 -11.83 1.62 1.05
CA PRO A 67 -10.72 2.51 1.36
C PRO A 67 -11.25 3.85 1.87
N GLN A 68 -10.62 4.41 2.91
CA GLN A 68 -10.93 5.75 3.38
C GLN A 68 -10.23 6.77 2.45
N PRO A 69 -10.96 7.56 1.66
CA PRO A 69 -10.36 8.44 0.67
C PRO A 69 -9.45 9.47 1.34
N ARG A 70 -8.21 9.55 0.84
CA ARG A 70 -7.27 10.63 1.11
C ARG A 70 -7.13 11.49 -0.15
N TRP A 71 -6.23 12.47 -0.12
CA TRP A 71 -5.93 13.31 -1.28
C TRP A 71 -5.60 12.43 -2.51
N PRO A 72 -6.37 12.53 -3.62
CA PRO A 72 -6.25 11.61 -4.75
C PRO A 72 -5.08 11.99 -5.66
N TRP A 73 -3.85 11.81 -5.17
CA TRP A 73 -2.61 12.23 -5.84
C TRP A 73 -2.52 11.72 -7.29
N TRP A 74 -3.03 10.51 -7.56
CA TRP A 74 -3.03 9.86 -8.88
C TRP A 74 -3.82 10.62 -9.95
N LYS A 75 -4.73 11.52 -9.55
CA LYS A 75 -5.44 12.41 -10.50
C LYS A 75 -4.57 13.56 -10.98
N HIS A 76 -3.52 13.90 -10.23
CA HIS A 76 -2.69 15.08 -10.46
C HIS A 76 -1.27 14.71 -10.90
N GLN A 77 -0.83 13.49 -10.61
CA GLN A 77 0.52 13.00 -10.85
C GLN A 77 0.48 11.56 -11.38
N LEU A 78 1.37 11.25 -12.31
CA LEU A 78 1.51 9.89 -12.87
C LEU A 78 2.31 8.95 -11.96
N THR A 79 3.06 9.50 -11.01
CA THR A 79 3.91 8.75 -10.08
C THR A 79 3.74 9.34 -8.70
N LEU A 80 3.75 8.47 -7.70
CA LEU A 80 3.63 8.84 -6.30
C LEU A 80 4.77 9.79 -5.89
N ASP A 81 4.48 10.82 -5.10
CA ASP A 81 5.50 11.75 -4.60
C ASP A 81 5.94 11.47 -3.15
N LEU A 82 7.09 12.03 -2.76
CA LEU A 82 7.64 11.82 -1.42
C LEU A 82 6.73 12.33 -0.30
N ALA A 83 5.89 13.33 -0.55
CA ALA A 83 4.95 13.81 0.46
C ALA A 83 3.88 12.74 0.73
N ALA A 84 3.30 12.18 -0.33
CA ALA A 84 2.33 11.09 -0.23
C ALA A 84 2.95 9.81 0.39
N VAL A 85 4.20 9.48 0.05
CA VAL A 85 4.90 8.34 0.69
C VAL A 85 5.16 8.60 2.18
N SER A 86 5.51 9.83 2.55
CA SER A 86 5.74 10.19 3.96
C SER A 86 4.46 10.08 4.79
N ASP A 87 3.33 10.51 4.22
CA ASP A 87 2.01 10.34 4.85
C ASP A 87 1.62 8.87 5.00
N LEU A 88 1.87 8.05 3.97
CA LEU A 88 1.67 6.60 4.01
C LEU A 88 2.51 5.95 5.12
N ALA A 89 3.81 6.28 5.20
CA ALA A 89 4.71 5.74 6.22
C ALA A 89 4.28 6.14 7.64
N ARG A 90 3.79 7.37 7.83
CA ARG A 90 3.24 7.85 9.10
C ARG A 90 1.99 7.06 9.52
N GLU A 91 1.08 6.81 8.60
CA GLU A 91 -0.12 6.00 8.87
C GLU A 91 0.24 4.54 9.18
N ILE A 92 1.25 3.97 8.51
CA ILE A 92 1.76 2.62 8.83
C ILE A 92 2.36 2.55 10.23
N ASN A 93 3.13 3.56 10.66
CA ASN A 93 3.64 3.61 12.03
C ASN A 93 2.52 3.73 13.07
N HIS A 94 1.45 4.47 12.74
CA HIS A 94 0.25 4.51 13.57
C HIS A 94 -0.40 3.12 13.68
N LEU A 95 -0.57 2.41 12.56
CA LEU A 95 -1.10 1.05 12.53
C LEU A 95 -0.29 0.08 13.39
N ILE A 96 1.05 0.14 13.35
CA ILE A 96 1.92 -0.66 14.21
C ILE A 96 1.62 -0.40 15.69
N THR A 97 1.47 0.86 16.07
CA THR A 97 1.14 1.25 17.45
C THR A 97 -0.21 0.68 17.87
N CYS A 98 -1.23 0.75 16.99
CA CYS A 98 -2.55 0.17 17.24
C CYS A 98 -2.51 -1.35 17.38
N CYS A 99 -1.75 -2.05 16.54
CA CYS A 99 -1.55 -3.50 16.64
C CYS A 99 -0.87 -3.88 17.96
N ALA A 100 0.23 -3.21 18.31
CA ALA A 100 0.97 -3.50 19.54
C ALA A 100 0.12 -3.25 20.79
N TYR A 101 -0.68 -2.18 20.80
CA TYR A 101 -1.63 -1.90 21.87
C TYR A 101 -2.70 -2.99 21.98
N SER A 102 -3.32 -3.39 20.86
CA SER A 102 -4.36 -4.42 20.83
C SER A 102 -3.85 -5.77 21.35
N GLU A 103 -2.61 -6.13 20.98
CA GLU A 103 -1.94 -7.34 21.47
C GLU A 103 -1.65 -7.28 22.97
N ALA A 104 -1.16 -6.13 23.48
CA ALA A 104 -0.87 -5.96 24.90
C ALA A 104 -2.13 -6.02 25.79
N VAL A 105 -3.26 -5.53 25.30
CA VAL A 105 -4.55 -5.58 26.02
C VAL A 105 -5.21 -6.97 25.93
N GLY A 106 -4.80 -7.82 24.99
CA GLY A 106 -5.39 -9.15 24.80
C GLY A 106 -6.82 -9.13 24.24
N SER A 107 -7.20 -8.07 23.53
CA SER A 107 -8.52 -7.98 22.88
C SER A 107 -8.58 -8.95 21.70
N SER A 108 -9.57 -9.86 21.71
CA SER A 108 -9.86 -10.74 20.56
C SER A 108 -10.51 -10.01 19.39
N ASP A 109 -11.17 -8.88 19.66
CA ASP A 109 -11.90 -8.13 18.65
C ASP A 109 -10.96 -7.26 17.82
N LEU A 110 -11.21 -7.21 16.51
CA LEU A 110 -10.50 -6.32 15.59
C LEU A 110 -10.73 -4.87 16.00
N SER A 111 -9.68 -4.26 16.57
CA SER A 111 -9.70 -2.86 16.99
C SER A 111 -10.18 -1.96 15.84
N PRO A 112 -11.21 -1.11 16.06
CA PRO A 112 -11.66 -0.14 15.06
C PRO A 112 -10.54 0.76 14.55
N ALA A 113 -9.52 1.04 15.38
CA ALA A 113 -8.35 1.82 14.98
C ALA A 113 -7.50 1.08 13.94
N ILE A 114 -7.27 -0.23 14.12
CA ILE A 114 -6.55 -1.06 13.13
C ILE A 114 -7.27 -1.02 11.78
N ARG A 115 -8.59 -1.25 11.79
CA ARG A 115 -9.42 -1.18 10.58
C ARG A 115 -9.36 0.19 9.91
N SER A 116 -9.50 1.25 10.69
CA SER A 116 -9.47 2.63 10.18
C SER A 116 -8.12 2.96 9.54
N SER A 117 -7.00 2.60 10.19
CA SER A 117 -5.67 2.85 9.63
C SER A 117 -5.42 2.04 8.37
N GLN A 118 -5.84 0.77 8.32
CA GLN A 118 -5.75 -0.01 7.07
C GLN A 118 -6.55 0.61 5.94
N ALA A 119 -7.78 1.06 6.20
CA ALA A 119 -8.60 1.75 5.21
C ALA A 119 -7.96 3.07 4.75
N ALA A 120 -7.33 3.82 5.66
CA ALA A 120 -6.58 5.03 5.33
C ALA A 120 -5.35 4.72 4.46
N ILE A 121 -4.57 3.70 4.79
CA ILE A 121 -3.42 3.23 3.99
C ILE A 121 -3.92 2.84 2.59
N ALA A 122 -4.97 2.02 2.50
CA ALA A 122 -5.56 1.64 1.22
C ALA A 122 -5.95 2.88 0.40
N GLY A 123 -6.61 3.87 1.01
CA GLY A 123 -6.99 5.12 0.34
C GLY A 123 -5.84 5.99 -0.17
N MET A 124 -4.62 5.80 0.33
CA MET A 124 -3.40 6.48 -0.15
C MET A 124 -2.75 5.76 -1.35
N LEU A 125 -3.08 4.50 -1.62
CA LEU A 125 -2.51 3.73 -2.75
C LEU A 125 -3.19 4.09 -4.09
N HIS A 126 -2.52 3.78 -5.20
CA HIS A 126 -3.14 3.87 -6.52
C HIS A 126 -4.35 2.93 -6.64
N PRO A 127 -5.49 3.36 -7.23
CA PRO A 127 -6.67 2.50 -7.42
C PRO A 127 -6.37 1.17 -8.12
N ASP A 128 -5.58 1.20 -9.20
CA ASP A 128 -5.24 -0.03 -9.93
C ASP A 128 -4.38 -0.99 -9.12
N ALA A 129 -3.50 -0.48 -8.25
CA ALA A 129 -2.69 -1.31 -7.36
C ALA A 129 -3.59 -2.03 -6.33
N ARG A 130 -4.59 -1.33 -5.80
CA ARG A 130 -5.63 -1.94 -4.94
C ARG A 130 -6.44 -2.99 -5.68
N ALA A 131 -6.94 -2.66 -6.87
CA ALA A 131 -7.77 -3.56 -7.67
C ALA A 131 -7.02 -4.85 -8.03
N ALA A 132 -5.75 -4.73 -8.42
CA ALA A 132 -4.87 -5.88 -8.68
C ALA A 132 -4.65 -6.75 -7.43
N ALA A 133 -4.44 -6.13 -6.26
CA ALA A 133 -4.28 -6.85 -5.00
C ALA A 133 -5.57 -7.60 -4.60
N LEU A 134 -6.73 -6.93 -4.71
CA LEU A 134 -8.03 -7.51 -4.42
C LEU A 134 -8.32 -8.72 -5.32
N GLN A 135 -8.07 -8.59 -6.64
CA GLN A 135 -8.21 -9.69 -7.59
C GLN A 135 -7.33 -10.89 -7.21
N ARG A 136 -6.07 -10.65 -6.84
CA ARG A 136 -5.13 -11.70 -6.41
C ARG A 136 -5.62 -12.39 -5.14
N GLN A 137 -6.14 -11.64 -4.17
CA GLN A 137 -6.67 -12.20 -2.93
C GLN A 137 -7.91 -13.08 -3.19
N TYR A 138 -8.80 -12.68 -4.09
CA TYR A 138 -9.92 -13.52 -4.52
C TYR A 138 -9.47 -14.81 -5.20
N GLN A 139 -8.50 -14.73 -6.12
CA GLN A 139 -7.94 -15.91 -6.79
C GLN A 139 -7.35 -16.92 -5.79
N ARG A 140 -6.63 -16.43 -4.76
CA ARG A 140 -6.07 -17.28 -3.69
C ARG A 140 -7.16 -17.97 -2.86
N ARG A 141 -8.22 -17.26 -2.50
CA ARG A 141 -9.36 -17.82 -1.75
C ARG A 141 -10.10 -18.88 -2.57
N ALA A 142 -10.33 -18.63 -3.86
CA ALA A 142 -10.96 -19.60 -4.77
C ALA A 142 -10.11 -20.87 -4.92
N ALA A 143 -8.80 -20.74 -5.09
CA ALA A 143 -7.89 -21.88 -5.17
C ALA A 143 -7.82 -22.69 -3.87
N GLY A 144 -7.83 -22.03 -2.71
CA GLY A 144 -7.84 -22.68 -1.40
C GLY A 144 -9.13 -23.46 -1.12
N SER A 145 -10.28 -22.92 -1.52
CA SER A 145 -11.59 -23.61 -1.38
C SER A 145 -11.63 -24.93 -2.15
N LEU A 146 -11.03 -25.00 -3.34
CA LEU A 146 -11.02 -26.24 -4.14
C LEU A 146 -10.20 -27.36 -3.52
N LEU A 147 -9.22 -27.04 -2.67
CA LEU A 147 -8.38 -28.02 -1.99
C LEU A 147 -9.04 -28.62 -0.73
N SER A 148 -10.05 -27.96 -0.14
CA SER A 148 -10.73 -28.45 1.07
C SER A 148 -11.83 -29.48 0.82
N TRP A 149 -12.13 -29.81 -0.45
CA TRP A 149 -13.18 -30.77 -0.84
C TRP A 149 -12.64 -32.13 -1.33
N ASN A 150 -11.32 -32.33 -1.30
CA ASN A 150 -10.64 -33.59 -1.62
C ASN A 150 -10.00 -34.17 -0.37
#